data_AF-A0A1X0RSG3-F1
#
_entry.id   AF-A0A1X0RSG3-F1
#
_cell.length_a   1.000
_cell.length_b   1.000
_cell.length_c   1.000
_cell.angle_alpha   90.00
_cell.angle_beta   90.00
_cell.angle_gamma   90.00
#
_symmetry.space_group_name_H-M   'P 1'
#
loop_
_entity.id
_entity.type
_entity.pdbx_description
1 polymer ?
#
loop_
_entity_poly.entity_id
_entity_poly.type
_entity_poly.pdbx_seq_one_letter_code
_entity_poly.pdbx_strand_id
1 'polypeptide(L)' 'SWHFVFNCPNKQFIWKTIWEQHFDSPFSATALSRTLFNFQFPQLKQQYDPPALVILGHALASVWRHHWAMVFDHQPF' A
#
# COMPACT_ATOMS: atom_id res chain seq x y z
N SER A 1 2.69 10.89 -10.47
CA SER A 1 1.88 9.85 -9.79
C SER A 1 2.72 8.71 -9.20
N TRP A 2 3.61 8.06 -9.97
CA TRP A 2 4.52 6.98 -9.49
C TRP A 2 5.42 7.38 -8.29
N HIS A 3 6.02 8.56 -8.36
CA HIS A 3 6.95 9.03 -7.31
C HIS A 3 6.29 9.16 -5.93
N PHE A 4 5.01 9.53 -5.89
CA PHE A 4 4.29 9.87 -4.66
C PHE A 4 3.87 8.64 -3.84
N VAL A 5 3.51 7.55 -4.52
CA VAL A 5 3.07 6.30 -3.87
C VAL A 5 4.27 5.43 -3.47
N PHE A 6 5.41 5.64 -4.14
CA PHE A 6 6.46 4.62 -4.21
C PHE A 6 7.88 5.11 -3.85
N ASN A 7 8.25 6.36 -4.15
CA ASN A 7 9.63 6.86 -3.97
C ASN A 7 9.86 7.64 -2.66
N CYS A 8 8.89 7.66 -1.75
CA CYS A 8 9.12 8.19 -0.40
C CYS A 8 9.57 7.05 0.53
N PRO A 9 10.74 7.17 1.21
CA PRO A 9 11.25 6.10 2.09
C PRO A 9 10.27 5.72 3.20
N ASN A 10 9.56 6.69 3.78
CA ASN A 10 8.54 6.45 4.80
C ASN A 10 7.37 5.61 4.27
N LYS A 11 6.97 5.83 3.01
CA LYS A 11 5.88 5.07 2.38
C LYS A 11 6.31 3.66 2.00
N GLN A 12 7.56 3.47 1.57
CA GLN A 12 8.10 2.13 1.29
C GLN A 12 8.13 1.26 2.56
N PHE A 13 8.46 1.84 3.71
CA PHE A 13 8.42 1.12 4.98
C PHE A 13 7.01 0.63 5.31
N ILE A 14 6.01 1.51 5.22
CA ILE A 14 4.60 1.15 5.45
C ILE A 14 4.15 0.04 4.50
N TRP A 15 4.45 0.17 3.21
CA TRP A 15 4.11 -0.85 2.23
C TRP A 15 4.78 -2.18 2.52
N LYS A 16 6.05 -2.18 2.90
CA LYS A 16 6.79 -3.38 3.29
C LYS A 16 6.15 -4.05 4.50
N THR A 17 5.79 -3.29 5.54
CA THR A 17 5.14 -3.82 6.73
C THR A 17 3.79 -4.47 6.41
N ILE A 18 2.92 -3.78 5.68
CA ILE A 18 1.62 -4.34 5.23
C ILE A 18 1.87 -5.59 4.39
N TRP A 19 2.87 -5.55 3.51
CA TRP A 19 3.16 -6.66 2.62
C TRP A 19 3.57 -7.92 3.37
N GLU A 20 4.54 -7.79 4.28
CA GLU A 20 5.05 -8.90 5.08
C GLU A 20 3.99 -9.47 6.04
N GLN A 21 3.01 -8.68 6.45
CA GLN A 21 1.89 -9.13 7.29
C GLN A 21 0.87 -9.95 6.51
N HIS A 22 0.59 -9.59 5.25
CA HIS A 22 -0.56 -10.14 4.54
C HIS A 22 -0.20 -11.08 3.39
N PHE A 23 0.92 -10.90 2.69
CA PHE A 23 1.26 -11.67 1.49
C PHE A 23 2.34 -12.70 1.74
N ASP A 24 2.14 -13.92 1.21
CA ASP A 24 3.10 -15.01 1.24
C ASP A 24 4.10 -14.89 0.07
N SER A 25 4.66 -13.69 -0.06
CA SER A 25 5.59 -13.35 -1.13
C SER A 25 6.57 -12.30 -0.61
N PRO A 26 7.87 -12.40 -0.95
CA PRO A 26 8.82 -11.39 -0.55
C PRO A 26 8.43 -10.01 -1.09
N PHE A 27 8.52 -8.99 -0.23
CA PHE A 27 8.29 -7.61 -0.65
C PHE A 27 9.31 -7.20 -1.71
N SER A 28 8.84 -6.62 -2.79
CA SER A 28 9.67 -5.90 -3.74
C SER A 28 8.90 -4.72 -4.30
N ALA A 29 9.64 -3.68 -4.68
CA ALA A 29 9.13 -2.57 -5.46
C ALA A 29 8.30 -3.09 -6.66
N THR A 30 8.88 -4.00 -7.45
CA THR A 30 8.21 -4.53 -8.64
C THR A 30 6.90 -5.25 -8.30
N ALA A 31 6.86 -6.03 -7.22
CA ALA A 31 5.64 -6.71 -6.80
C ALA A 31 4.58 -5.71 -6.34
N LEU A 32 4.94 -4.71 -5.53
CA LEU A 32 4.05 -3.63 -5.12
C LEU A 32 3.46 -2.88 -6.32
N SER A 33 4.29 -2.55 -7.31
CA SER A 33 3.84 -1.89 -8.54
C SER A 33 2.80 -2.72 -9.30
N ARG A 34 3.08 -4.01 -9.51
CA ARG A 34 2.11 -4.91 -10.19
C ARG A 34 0.80 -5.03 -9.41
N THR A 35 0.87 -5.06 -8.09
CA THR A 35 -0.33 -5.13 -7.25
C THR A 35 -1.16 -3.86 -7.34
N LEU A 36 -0.52 -2.68 -7.33
CA LEU A 36 -1.20 -1.39 -7.36
C LEU A 36 -1.76 -1.01 -8.73
N PHE A 37 -1.04 -1.33 -9.81
CA PHE A 37 -1.39 -0.86 -11.16
C PHE A 37 -1.99 -1.94 -12.05
N ASN A 38 -1.62 -3.21 -11.82
CA ASN A 38 -2.08 -4.33 -12.65
C ASN A 38 -3.04 -5.25 -11.89
N PHE A 39 -3.38 -4.93 -10.62
CA PHE A 39 -4.26 -5.74 -9.77
C PHE A 39 -3.81 -7.20 -9.65
N GLN A 40 -2.50 -7.44 -9.72
CA GLN A 40 -1.90 -8.75 -9.56
C GLN A 40 -1.47 -8.92 -8.10
N PHE A 41 -2.27 -9.67 -7.34
CA PHE A 41 -2.05 -9.91 -5.91
C PHE A 41 -1.30 -11.23 -5.70
N PRO A 42 -0.27 -11.27 -4.85
CA PRO A 42 0.31 -12.53 -4.39
C PRO A 42 -0.68 -13.33 -3.55
N GLN A 43 -0.37 -14.59 -3.29
CA GLN A 43 -1.12 -15.37 -2.30
C GLN A 43 -1.05 -14.70 -0.92
N LEU A 44 -2.14 -14.77 -0.17
CA LEU A 44 -2.22 -14.32 1.21
C LEU A 44 -1.63 -15.37 2.16
N LYS A 45 -0.94 -14.95 3.22
CA LYS A 45 -0.37 -15.85 4.24
C LYS A 45 -1.43 -16.68 4.98
N GLN A 46 -2.62 -16.12 5.18
CA GLN A 46 -3.79 -16.81 5.70
C GLN A 46 -5.04 -16.21 5.05
N GLN A 47 -6.04 -17.03 4.72
CA GLN A 47 -7.40 -16.58 4.45
C GLN A 47 -7.98 -15.99 5.74
N TYR A 48 -7.62 -14.75 6.07
CA TYR A 48 -8.41 -13.96 6.99
C TYR A 48 -9.42 -13.17 6.17
N ASP A 49 -10.69 -13.29 6.55
CA ASP A 49 -11.64 -12.22 6.30
C ASP A 49 -11.09 -10.96 6.99
N PRO A 50 -10.85 -9.84 6.28
CA PRO A 50 -11.35 -9.53 4.93
C PRO A 50 -10.34 -9.78 3.79
N PRO A 51 -10.83 -9.93 2.53
CA PRO A 51 -10.00 -10.14 1.34
C PRO A 51 -8.86 -9.12 1.19
N ALA A 52 -7.72 -9.53 0.63
CA ALA A 52 -6.55 -8.67 0.34
C ALA A 52 -6.92 -7.31 -0.27
N LEU A 53 -7.94 -7.32 -1.14
CA LEU A 53 -8.46 -6.15 -1.84
C LEU A 53 -9.05 -5.10 -0.89
N VAL A 54 -9.70 -5.54 0.20
CA VAL A 54 -10.27 -4.66 1.23
C VAL A 54 -9.15 -3.99 2.02
N ILE A 55 -8.11 -4.75 2.39
CA ILE A 55 -6.95 -4.22 3.13
C ILE A 55 -6.19 -3.21 2.27
N LEU A 56 -5.91 -3.55 1.01
CA LEU A 56 -5.23 -2.65 0.09
C LEU A 56 -6.08 -1.45 -0.30
N GLY A 57 -7.39 -1.63 -0.46
CA GLY A 57 -8.34 -0.54 -0.66
C GLY A 57 -8.35 0.43 0.54
N HIS A 58 -8.36 -0.09 1.76
CA HIS A 58 -8.27 0.73 2.98
C HIS A 58 -6.92 1.44 3.10
N ALA A 59 -5.81 0.76 2.82
CA ALA A 59 -4.47 1.37 2.84
C ALA A 59 -4.37 2.49 1.80
N LEU A 60 -4.81 2.25 0.57
CA LEU A 60 -4.86 3.27 -0.49
C LEU A 60 -5.77 4.43 -0.11
N ALA A 61 -6.97 4.17 0.42
CA ALA A 61 -7.88 5.21 0.87
C ALA A 61 -7.32 6.01 2.06
N SER A 62 -6.55 5.39 2.95
CA SER A 62 -5.90 6.07 4.06
C SER A 62 -4.76 6.97 3.57
N VAL A 63 -3.90 6.47 2.69
CA VAL A 63 -2.82 7.25 2.07
C VAL A 63 -3.39 8.39 1.23
N TRP A 64 -4.49 8.16 0.50
CA TRP A 64 -5.18 9.18 -0.29
C TRP A 64 -5.82 10.26 0.57
N ARG A 65 -6.56 9.89 1.62
CA ARG A 65 -7.17 10.85 2.56
C ARG A 65 -6.10 11.69 3.26
N HIS A 66 -5.03 11.06 3.74
CA HIS A 66 -3.95 11.76 4.41
C HIS A 66 -3.17 12.68 3.45
N HIS A 67 -3.00 12.27 2.19
CA HIS A 67 -2.44 13.13 1.15
C HIS A 67 -3.26 14.39 0.94
N TRP A 68 -4.58 14.26 0.78
CA TRP A 68 -5.44 15.42 0.57
C TRP A 68 -5.57 16.29 1.80
N ALA A 69 -5.56 15.72 3.01
CA ALA A 69 -5.43 16.50 4.24
C ALA A 69 -4.10 17.27 4.31
N MET A 70 -2.98 16.69 3.85
CA MET A 70 -1.71 17.43 3.76
C MET A 70 -1.78 18.57 2.73
N VAL A 71 -2.39 18.32 1.55
CA VAL A 71 -2.48 19.29 0.45
C VAL A 71 -3.44 20.43 0.78
N PHE A 72 -4.54 20.15 1.48
CA PHE A 72 -5.60 21.13 1.76
C PHE A 72 -5.61 21.67 3.19
N ASP A 73 -5.19 20.89 4.20
CA ASP A 73 -5.26 21.27 5.62
C ASP A 73 -3.88 21.61 6.23
N HIS A 74 -2.82 21.68 5.42
CA HIS A 74 -1.44 22.00 5.85
C HIS A 74 -0.91 21.14 7.03
N GLN A 75 -1.42 19.92 7.22
CA GLN A 75 -0.92 18.99 8.23
C GLN A 75 0.43 18.40 7.80
N PRO A 76 1.52 18.53 8.60
CA PRO A 76 2.79 17.91 8.28
C PRO A 76 2.76 16.38 8.50
N PHE A 77 3.60 15.68 7.73
CA PHE A 77 3.76 14.22 7.73
C PHE A 77 4.39 13.68 9.02
#